data_AF-A0A5K1GNL3-F1
#
_entry.id   AF-A0A5K1GNL3-F1
#
_cell.length_a   1.000
_cell.length_b   1.000
_cell.length_c   1.000
_cell.angle_alpha   90.00
_cell.angle_beta   90.00
_cell.angle_gamma   90.00
#
_symmetry.space_group_name_H-M   'P 1'
#
loop_
_entity.id
_entity.type
_entity.pdbx_description
1 polymer ?
#
loop_
_entity_poly.entity_id
_entity_poly.type
_entity_poly.pdbx_seq_one_letter_code
_entity_poly.pdbx_strand_id
1 'polypeptide(L)' 'TWIVGKWITPREQRWAPSGTHFHQFVVPPILELRRDCTYGKLAAMRVPDDVEGLGSCE' A
#
# COMPACT_ATOMS: atom_id res chain seq x y z
N THR A 1 -2.85 0.03 -11.27
CA THR A 1 -2.32 0.21 -9.90
C THR A 1 -3.42 0.67 -8.98
N TRP A 2 -3.51 0.12 -7.76
CA TRP A 2 -4.56 0.42 -6.76
C TRP A 2 -3.92 0.68 -5.39
N ILE A 3 -4.42 1.67 -4.64
CA ILE A 3 -3.97 1.95 -3.26
C ILE A 3 -4.95 1.30 -2.29
N VAL A 4 -4.43 0.58 -1.29
CA VAL A 4 -5.25 -0.23 -0.37
C VAL A 4 -4.84 -0.03 1.09
N GLY A 5 -5.86 0.03 1.95
CA GLY A 5 -5.72 0.24 3.39
C GLY A 5 -6.20 -0.94 4.23
N LYS A 6 -6.13 -0.79 5.55
CA LYS A 6 -6.28 -1.85 6.56
C LYS A 6 -7.57 -2.67 6.47
N TRP A 7 -8.66 -2.05 6.01
CA TRP A 7 -10.00 -2.63 6.09
C TRP A 7 -10.49 -3.25 4.77
N ILE A 8 -9.63 -3.40 3.77
CA ILE A 8 -10.03 -4.02 2.50
C ILE A 8 -10.29 -5.52 2.69
N THR A 9 -11.50 -5.94 2.31
CA THR A 9 -11.93 -7.33 2.36
C THR A 9 -11.46 -8.11 1.13
N PRO A 10 -11.41 -9.46 1.19
CA PRO A 10 -11.08 -10.30 0.03
C PRO A 10 -12.01 -10.07 -1.18
N ARG A 11 -13.26 -9.66 -0.92
CA ARG A 11 -14.24 -9.38 -1.97
C ARG A 11 -13.93 -8.08 -2.69
N GLU A 12 -13.50 -7.06 -1.96
CA GLU A 12 -13.14 -5.76 -2.53
C GLU A 12 -11.84 -5.82 -3.34
N GLN A 13 -10.90 -6.71 -2.98
CA GLN A 13 -9.72 -6.97 -3.81
C GLN A 13 -10.06 -7.50 -5.22
N ARG A 14 -11.26 -8.08 -5.42
CA ARG A 14 -11.72 -8.55 -6.75
C ARG A 14 -12.25 -7.44 -7.65
N TRP A 15 -12.48 -6.23 -7.11
CA TRP A 15 -12.85 -5.07 -7.93
C TRP A 15 -11.66 -4.56 -8.75
N ALA A 16 -10.45 -4.82 -8.28
CA ALA A 16 -9.25 -4.52 -9.03
C ALA A 16 -9.15 -5.44 -10.28
N PRO A 17 -8.79 -4.89 -11.46
CA PRO A 17 -8.48 -5.69 -12.63
C PRO A 17 -7.39 -6.73 -12.37
N SER A 18 -7.42 -7.86 -13.08
CA SER A 18 -6.35 -8.86 -13.05
C SER A 18 -4.99 -8.24 -13.43
N GLY A 19 -3.91 -8.65 -12.77
CA GLY A 19 -2.58 -8.04 -12.96
C GLY A 19 -2.38 -6.71 -12.22
N THR A 20 -3.31 -6.29 -11.36
CA THR A 20 -3.14 -5.06 -10.58
C THR A 20 -1.99 -5.16 -9.58
N HIS A 21 -1.22 -4.08 -9.49
CA HIS A 21 -0.29 -3.84 -8.39
C HIS A 21 -0.98 -3.05 -7.26
N PHE A 22 -1.02 -3.63 -6.06
CA PHE A 22 -1.61 -3.04 -4.85
C PHE A 22 -0.55 -2.31 -4.02
N HIS A 23 -0.64 -0.99 -3.90
CA HIS A 23 0.19 -0.21 -2.97
C HIS A 23 -0.44 -0.20 -1.57
N GLN A 24 0.24 -0.85 -0.63
CA GLN A 24 -0.18 -0.95 0.76
C GLN A 24 0.47 0.17 1.58
N PHE A 25 -0.31 0.93 2.35
CA PHE A 25 0.19 2.00 3.22
C PHE A 25 -0.03 1.72 4.71
N VAL A 26 -0.36 0.48 5.07
CA VAL A 26 -0.77 0.08 6.42
C VAL A 26 0.14 -0.97 7.01
N VAL A 27 0.41 -0.86 8.32
CA VAL A 27 1.10 -1.87 9.13
C VAL A 27 0.07 -2.48 10.10
N PRO A 28 -0.10 -3.82 10.16
CA PRO A 28 0.48 -4.84 9.29
C PRO A 28 -0.11 -4.79 7.86
N PRO A 29 0.58 -5.36 6.85
CA PRO A 29 0.07 -5.43 5.48
C PRO A 29 -1.25 -6.20 5.39
N ILE A 30 -1.99 -5.97 4.30
CA ILE A 30 -3.26 -6.66 4.02
C ILE A 30 -3.00 -8.11 3.57
N LEU A 31 -4.04 -8.95 3.64
CA LEU A 31 -3.94 -10.34 3.17
C LEU A 31 -3.81 -10.41 1.64
N GLU A 32 -2.75 -11.05 1.17
CA GLU A 32 -2.39 -11.19 -0.25
C GLU A 32 -3.14 -12.35 -0.92
N LEU A 33 -4.46 -12.22 -1.10
CA LEU A 33 -5.32 -13.34 -1.52
C LEU A 33 -5.41 -13.55 -3.03
N ARG A 34 -5.05 -12.56 -3.85
CA ARG A 34 -5.07 -12.67 -5.32
C ARG A 34 -3.70 -13.04 -5.86
N ARG A 35 -3.58 -14.29 -6.33
CA ARG A 35 -2.35 -14.82 -6.94
C ARG A 35 -1.98 -14.18 -8.28
N ASP A 36 -2.96 -13.57 -8.93
CA ASP A 36 -2.79 -12.92 -10.23
C ASP A 36 -2.56 -11.40 -10.11
N CYS A 37 -2.45 -10.89 -8.88
CA CYS A 37 -2.08 -9.52 -8.57
C CYS A 37 -0.73 -9.50 -7.84
N THR A 38 -0.11 -8.32 -7.80
CA THR A 38 1.11 -8.10 -7.04
C THR A 38 0.86 -7.12 -5.91
N TYR A 39 1.59 -7.27 -4.82
CA TYR A 39 1.41 -6.48 -3.61
C TYR A 39 2.71 -5.75 -3.31
N GLY A 40 2.63 -4.43 -3.26
CA GLY A 40 3.73 -3.56 -2.88
C GLY A 40 3.94 -3.65 -1.37
N LYS A 41 5.22 -3.69 -0.96
CA LYS A 41 5.59 -3.49 0.45
C LYS A 41 5.30 -2.05 0.85
N LEU A 42 5.20 -1.80 2.16
CA LEU A 42 5.08 -0.44 2.68
C LEU A 42 6.08 0.46 1.96
N ALA A 43 5.57 1.51 1.33
CA ALA A 43 6.40 2.55 0.77
C ALA A 43 7.10 3.26 1.93
N ALA A 44 8.32 2.84 2.25
CA ALA A 44 9.22 3.64 3.06
C ALA A 44 9.66 4.80 2.18
N MET A 45 9.06 5.97 2.39
CA MET A 45 9.49 7.18 1.71
C MET A 45 10.81 7.62 2.35
N ARG A 46 11.89 7.66 1.56
CA ARG A 46 13.12 8.32 1.98
C ARG A 46 12.88 9.81 1.90
N VAL A 47 13.00 10.48 3.04
CA VAL A 47 12.98 11.94 3.10
C VAL A 47 14.24 12.46 2.39
N PRO A 48 14.12 13.38 1.41
CA PRO A 48 15.27 14.03 0.79
C PRO A 48 16.08 14.80 1.82
N ASP A 49 17.40 14.83 1.66
CA ASP A 49 18.31 15.49 2.61
C ASP A 49 18.11 17.02 2.67
N ASP A 50 17.50 17.60 1.64
CA ASP A 50 17.22 19.04 1.48
C ASP A 50 15.78 19.43 1.85
N VAL A 51 15.01 18.54 2.50
CA VAL A 51 13.64 18.90 2.90
C VAL A 51 13.65 19.93 4.04
N GLU A 52 12.92 21.03 3.85
CA GLU A 52 12.61 21.99 4.92
C GLU A 52 11.13 21.91 5.29
N GLY A 53 10.78 22.15 6.56
CA GLY A 53 9.39 22.21 7.02
C GLY A 53 8.70 20.88 7.31
N LEU A 54 9.43 19.75 7.29
CA LEU A 54 8.91 18.47 7.77
C LEU A 54 9.05 18.38 9.31
N GLY A 55 7.93 18.40 10.02
CA GLY A 55 7.88 18.18 11.47
C GLY A 55 7.39 16.79 11.82
N SER A 56 8.04 16.11 12.76
CA SER A 56 7.56 14.86 13.38
C SER A 56 7.16 15.12 14.82
N CYS A 57 5.96 14.70 15.23
CA CYS A 57 5.57 14.62 16.63
C CYS A 57 5.68 13.16 17.09
N GLU A 58 6.15 12.96 18.33
CA GLU A 58 6.12 11.64 18.99
C GLU A 58 4.70 11.20 19.37
#